data_AF-A0A953ARH7-F1
#
_entry.id   AF-A0A953ARH7-F1
#
_cell.length_a   1.000
_cell.length_b   1.000
_cell.length_c   1.000
_cell.angle_alpha   90.00
_cell.angle_beta   90.00
_cell.angle_gamma   90.00
#
_symmetry.space_group_name_H-M   'P 1'
#
loop_
_entity.id
_entity.type
_entity.pdbx_description
1 polymer ?
#
loop_
_entity_poly.entity_id
_entity_poly.type
_entity_poly.pdbx_seq_one_letter_code
_entity_poly.pdbx_strand_id
1 'polypeptide(L)'
;RKLALALGLDLEQDIVRRERLVEKKASTVVLQTPAERRRRGVVDPDAETFPSLIDTVHTAMLIYDEDGSRACEQFLQRTGLRSDSRFRACLQALINAVPRTKVKDAFVRPEAETLERLRLAFFDDLEIPAEEAPPEVVRQKGFFDDAEGDESEEDEE
;
A
#
# COMPACT_ATOMS: atom_id res chain seq x y z
N ARG A 1 1.06 -11.60 -13.73
CA ARG A 1 0.67 -12.00 -15.11
C ARG A 1 -0.37 -13.12 -15.14
N LYS A 2 -0.19 -14.24 -14.43
CA LYS A 2 -1.16 -15.37 -14.46
C LYS A 2 -2.60 -14.95 -14.10
N LEU A 3 -2.76 -14.09 -13.10
CA LEU A 3 -4.08 -13.56 -12.71
C LEU A 3 -4.76 -12.74 -13.82
N ALA A 4 -4.02 -11.82 -14.47
CA ALA A 4 -4.57 -11.02 -15.57
C ALA A 4 -5.08 -11.90 -16.72
N LEU A 5 -4.29 -12.94 -17.09
CA LEU A 5 -4.69 -13.91 -18.10
C LEU A 5 -5.96 -14.69 -17.69
N ALA A 6 -6.07 -15.09 -16.42
CA ALA A 6 -7.25 -15.77 -15.91
C ALA A 6 -8.52 -14.90 -15.95
N LEU A 7 -8.36 -13.58 -15.84
CA LEU A 7 -9.45 -12.61 -15.92
C LEU A 7 -9.72 -12.11 -17.36
N GLY A 8 -8.99 -12.62 -18.35
CA GLY A 8 -9.10 -12.18 -19.74
C GLY A 8 -8.59 -10.75 -20.00
N LEU A 9 -7.75 -10.23 -19.10
CA LEU A 9 -7.16 -8.90 -19.20
C LEU A 9 -5.77 -8.94 -19.83
N ASP A 10 -5.48 -7.98 -20.70
CA ASP A 10 -4.14 -7.72 -21.18
C ASP A 10 -3.44 -6.76 -20.20
N LEU A 11 -2.48 -7.29 -19.43
CA LEU A 11 -1.73 -6.50 -18.45
C LEU A 11 -1.05 -5.28 -19.10
N GLU A 12 -0.51 -5.41 -20.31
CA GLU A 12 0.21 -4.32 -20.96
C GLU A 12 -0.75 -3.28 -21.56
N GLN A 13 -1.80 -3.71 -22.25
CA GLN A 13 -2.74 -2.78 -22.88
C GLN A 13 -3.69 -2.15 -21.85
N ASP A 14 -4.33 -2.97 -21.02
CA ASP A 14 -5.38 -2.51 -20.12
C ASP A 14 -4.79 -1.83 -18.88
N ILE A 15 -3.85 -2.48 -18.18
CA ILE A 15 -3.41 -1.99 -16.86
C ILE A 15 -2.23 -1.01 -16.95
N VAL A 16 -1.23 -1.28 -17.80
CA VAL A 16 -0.03 -0.43 -17.92
C VAL A 16 -0.29 0.78 -18.83
N ARG A 17 -0.85 0.58 -20.02
CA ARG A 17 -1.00 1.67 -21.01
C ARG A 17 -2.26 2.50 -20.81
N ARG A 18 -3.42 1.83 -20.69
CA ARG A 18 -4.72 2.49 -20.58
C ARG A 18 -4.93 3.06 -19.19
N GLU A 19 -4.96 2.22 -18.15
CA GLU A 19 -5.25 2.67 -16.78
C GLU A 19 -4.02 3.26 -16.05
N ARG A 20 -2.80 3.02 -16.56
CA ARG A 20 -1.53 3.48 -15.95
C ARG A 20 -1.50 3.23 -14.44
N LEU A 21 -1.93 2.04 -14.02
CA LEU A 21 -1.98 1.67 -12.60
C LEU A 21 -0.64 1.13 -12.12
N VAL A 22 0.06 0.43 -13.00
CA VAL A 22 1.34 -0.21 -12.69
C VAL A 22 2.37 0.12 -13.75
N GLU A 23 3.62 0.24 -13.31
CA GLU A 23 4.79 0.29 -14.16
C GLU A 23 5.50 -1.07 -14.13
N LYS A 24 5.93 -1.54 -15.29
CA LYS A 24 6.69 -2.79 -15.41
C LYS A 24 8.17 -2.53 -15.12
N LYS A 25 8.72 -3.21 -14.11
CA LYS A 25 10.15 -3.21 -13.80
C LYS A 25 10.73 -4.61 -14.00
N ALA A 26 11.26 -4.85 -15.20
CA ALA A 26 11.79 -6.17 -15.60
C ALA A 26 10.76 -7.30 -15.40
N SER A 27 10.97 -8.15 -14.40
CA SER A 27 10.10 -9.28 -14.05
C SER A 27 9.02 -8.95 -13.02
N THR A 28 9.05 -7.76 -12.41
CA THR A 28 8.10 -7.29 -11.40
C THR A 28 7.29 -6.10 -11.91
N VAL A 29 6.26 -5.73 -11.15
CA VAL A 29 5.46 -4.54 -11.38
C VAL A 29 5.47 -3.67 -10.12
N VAL A 30 5.42 -2.36 -10.32
CA VAL A 30 5.34 -1.37 -9.24
C VAL A 30 4.04 -0.61 -9.41
N LEU A 31 3.26 -0.46 -8.33
CA LEU A 31 2.08 0.38 -8.33
C LEU A 31 2.51 1.84 -8.48
N GLN A 32 1.87 2.58 -9.38
CA GLN A 32 2.16 4.01 -9.55
C GLN A 32 1.50 4.84 -8.45
N THR A 33 2.22 5.83 -7.95
CA THR A 33 1.73 6.75 -6.92
C THR A 33 0.58 7.63 -7.45
N PRO A 34 -0.28 8.18 -6.57
CA PRO A 34 -1.28 9.17 -6.97
C PRO A 34 -0.70 10.35 -7.77
N ALA A 35 0.49 10.85 -7.38
CA ALA A 35 1.18 11.95 -8.05
C ALA A 35 1.61 11.58 -9.48
N GLU A 36 2.18 10.39 -9.69
CA GLU A 36 2.60 9.90 -11.02
C GLU A 36 1.42 9.68 -11.98
N ARG A 37 0.24 9.43 -11.41
CA ARG A 37 -1.00 9.20 -12.15
C ARG A 37 -1.83 10.48 -12.38
N ARG A 38 -1.38 11.65 -11.90
CA ARG A 38 -2.06 12.94 -12.07
C ARG A 38 -2.27 13.26 -13.55
N ARG A 39 -3.52 13.18 -14.01
CA ARG A 39 -3.92 13.43 -15.40
C ARG A 39 -5.44 13.56 -15.48
N ARG A 40 -5.89 14.46 -16.36
CA ARG A 40 -7.32 14.62 -16.67
C ARG A 40 -8.00 13.29 -17.01
N GLY A 41 -9.10 13.00 -16.33
CA GLY A 41 -9.90 11.77 -16.53
C GLY A 41 -9.33 10.48 -15.92
N VAL A 42 -8.21 10.55 -15.19
CA VAL A 42 -7.67 9.44 -14.37
C VAL A 42 -7.61 9.92 -12.93
N VAL A 43 -6.46 10.43 -12.46
CA VAL A 43 -6.34 11.13 -11.19
C VAL A 43 -6.50 12.62 -11.45
N ASP A 44 -7.73 13.11 -11.28
CA ASP A 44 -8.16 14.44 -11.66
C ASP A 44 -8.91 15.12 -10.51
N PRO A 45 -8.27 16.07 -9.80
CA PRO A 45 -8.87 16.79 -8.67
C PRO A 45 -10.15 17.56 -9.01
N ASP A 46 -10.29 17.96 -10.28
CA ASP A 46 -11.40 18.76 -10.76
C ASP A 46 -12.57 17.92 -11.28
N ALA A 47 -12.39 16.59 -11.39
CA ALA A 47 -13.44 15.70 -11.88
C ALA A 47 -14.51 15.45 -10.82
N GLU A 48 -15.77 15.50 -11.24
CA GLU A 48 -16.93 15.17 -10.39
C GLU A 48 -17.29 13.68 -10.44
N THR A 49 -16.90 12.99 -11.53
CA THR A 49 -17.17 11.57 -11.75
C THR A 49 -15.93 10.87 -12.26
N PHE A 50 -15.76 9.62 -11.85
CA PHE A 50 -14.61 8.79 -12.21
C PHE A 50 -15.09 7.47 -12.82
N PRO A 51 -14.42 6.99 -13.87
CA PRO A 51 -14.75 5.69 -14.46
C PRO A 51 -14.34 4.51 -13.58
N SER A 52 -13.33 4.69 -12.73
CA SER A 52 -12.76 3.67 -11.85
C SER A 52 -12.73 4.14 -10.41
N LEU A 53 -13.12 3.26 -9.48
CA LEU A 53 -13.07 3.54 -8.03
C LEU A 53 -11.62 3.74 -7.55
N ILE A 54 -10.64 3.07 -8.17
CA ILE A 54 -9.23 3.22 -7.80
C ILE A 54 -8.76 4.64 -8.10
N ASP A 55 -9.21 5.20 -9.22
CA ASP A 55 -8.89 6.58 -9.59
C ASP A 55 -9.50 7.58 -8.64
N THR A 56 -10.72 7.30 -8.17
CA THR A 56 -11.35 8.10 -7.13
C THR A 56 -10.54 8.12 -5.85
N VAL A 57 -10.06 6.95 -5.38
CA VAL A 57 -9.23 6.88 -4.17
C VAL A 57 -7.90 7.57 -4.38
N HIS A 58 -7.24 7.37 -5.53
CA HIS A 58 -5.99 8.06 -5.84
C HIS A 58 -6.18 9.58 -5.93
N THR A 59 -7.30 10.08 -6.45
CA THR A 59 -7.60 11.52 -6.45
C THR A 59 -7.77 12.04 -5.01
N ALA A 60 -8.48 11.32 -4.16
CA ALA A 60 -8.62 11.69 -2.75
C ALA A 60 -7.25 11.72 -2.03
N MET A 61 -6.40 10.72 -2.27
CA MET A 61 -5.02 10.68 -1.75
C MET A 61 -4.19 11.87 -2.25
N LEU A 62 -4.28 12.19 -3.55
CA LEU A 62 -3.56 13.31 -4.14
C LEU A 62 -3.97 14.65 -3.52
N ILE A 63 -5.28 14.91 -3.41
CA ILE A 63 -5.80 16.14 -2.79
C ILE A 63 -5.39 16.22 -1.32
N TYR A 64 -5.43 15.09 -0.60
CA TYR A 64 -5.03 15.07 0.80
C TYR A 64 -3.55 15.40 0.98
N ASP A 65 -2.68 14.87 0.12
CA ASP A 65 -1.24 15.12 0.19
C ASP A 65 -0.85 16.53 -0.28
N GLU A 66 -1.53 17.10 -1.30
CA GLU A 66 -1.22 18.43 -1.84
C GLU A 66 -1.93 19.56 -1.08
N ASP A 67 -3.24 19.43 -0.85
CA ASP A 67 -4.12 20.50 -0.35
C ASP A 67 -4.57 20.28 1.11
N GLY A 68 -4.30 19.10 1.67
CA GLY A 68 -4.60 18.75 3.05
C GLY A 68 -6.03 18.26 3.32
N SER A 69 -6.31 18.01 4.60
CA SER A 69 -7.55 17.36 5.04
C SER A 69 -8.81 18.16 4.66
N ARG A 70 -8.81 19.48 4.86
CA ARG A 70 -10.00 20.30 4.59
C ARG A 70 -10.39 20.35 3.11
N ALA A 71 -9.42 20.31 2.20
CA ALA A 71 -9.68 20.25 0.77
C ALA A 71 -10.20 18.87 0.36
N CYS A 72 -9.59 17.81 0.89
CA CYS A 72 -10.07 16.45 0.69
C CYS A 72 -11.50 16.26 1.20
N GLU A 73 -11.85 16.84 2.35
CA GLU A 73 -13.20 16.75 2.90
C GLU A 73 -14.23 17.39 1.97
N GLN A 74 -13.94 18.59 1.45
CA GLN A 74 -14.79 19.28 0.49
C GLN A 74 -14.94 18.48 -0.80
N PHE A 75 -13.86 17.87 -1.29
CA PHE A 75 -13.90 16.98 -2.44
C PHE A 75 -14.83 15.77 -2.19
N LEU A 76 -14.68 15.09 -1.05
CA LEU A 76 -15.51 13.92 -0.69
C LEU A 76 -16.99 14.28 -0.51
N GLN A 77 -17.28 15.47 0.00
CA GLN A 77 -18.65 15.98 0.12
C GLN A 77 -19.24 16.34 -1.25
N ARG A 78 -18.48 17.07 -2.08
CA ARG A 78 -18.90 17.50 -3.42
C ARG A 78 -19.20 16.33 -4.35
N THR A 79 -18.38 15.28 -4.28
CA THR A 79 -18.51 14.06 -5.11
C THR A 79 -19.46 13.01 -4.50
N GLY A 80 -19.95 13.22 -3.28
CA GLY A 80 -20.83 12.26 -2.58
C GLY A 80 -20.13 10.98 -2.08
N LEU A 81 -18.80 10.91 -2.14
CA LEU A 81 -18.03 9.71 -1.81
C LEU A 81 -17.99 9.40 -0.31
N ARG A 82 -18.28 10.40 0.54
CA ARG A 82 -18.30 10.21 2.00
C ARG A 82 -19.31 9.15 2.45
N SER A 83 -20.45 9.04 1.75
CA SER A 83 -21.51 8.06 2.04
C SER A 83 -21.52 6.87 1.07
N ASP A 84 -20.63 6.83 0.07
CA ASP A 84 -20.61 5.74 -0.90
C ASP A 84 -19.96 4.48 -0.32
N SER A 85 -20.77 3.44 -0.13
CA SER A 85 -20.33 2.10 0.30
C SER A 85 -19.28 1.47 -0.62
N ARG A 86 -19.33 1.71 -1.94
CA ARG A 86 -18.36 1.17 -2.90
C ARG A 86 -17.00 1.82 -2.75
N PHE A 87 -16.98 3.13 -2.50
CA PHE A 87 -15.76 3.86 -2.21
C PHE A 87 -15.11 3.36 -0.92
N ARG A 88 -15.90 3.19 0.16
CA ARG A 88 -15.41 2.64 1.43
C ARG A 88 -14.84 1.23 1.28
N ALA A 89 -15.54 0.36 0.55
CA ALA A 89 -15.06 -1.00 0.28
C ALA A 89 -13.75 -1.01 -0.54
N CYS A 90 -13.62 -0.10 -1.51
CA CYS A 90 -12.38 0.06 -2.28
C CYS A 90 -11.23 0.56 -1.40
N LEU A 91 -11.49 1.54 -0.53
CA LEU A 91 -10.50 2.06 0.42
C LEU A 91 -10.06 0.96 1.41
N GLN A 92 -10.99 0.16 1.93
CA GLN A 92 -10.68 -1.00 2.77
C GLN A 92 -9.82 -2.03 2.04
N ALA A 93 -10.17 -2.35 0.78
CA ALA A 93 -9.39 -3.28 -0.03
C ALA A 93 -7.96 -2.79 -0.26
N LEU A 94 -7.77 -1.47 -0.44
CA LEU A 94 -6.44 -0.87 -0.57
C LEU A 94 -5.65 -0.91 0.74
N ILE A 95 -6.28 -0.62 1.88
CA ILE A 95 -5.65 -0.76 3.21
C ILE A 95 -5.18 -2.21 3.43
N ASN A 96 -5.96 -3.19 2.95
CA ASN A 96 -5.62 -4.61 3.07
C ASN A 96 -4.52 -5.04 2.10
N ALA A 97 -4.48 -4.45 0.91
CA ALA A 97 -3.54 -4.84 -0.14
C ALA A 97 -2.16 -4.18 0.02
N VAL A 98 -2.10 -2.97 0.56
CA VAL A 98 -0.85 -2.22 0.72
C VAL A 98 -0.14 -2.67 2.00
N PRO A 99 1.11 -3.18 1.93
CA PRO A 99 1.86 -3.56 3.11
C PRO A 99 2.06 -2.36 4.05
N ARG A 100 1.64 -2.50 5.30
CA ARG A 100 1.73 -1.46 6.34
C ARG A 100 3.00 -1.54 7.18
N THR A 101 4.01 -2.26 6.70
CA THR A 101 5.27 -2.47 7.41
C THR A 101 5.92 -1.13 7.78
N LYS A 102 6.16 -0.94 9.08
CA LYS A 102 6.86 0.23 9.62
C LYS A 102 8.32 -0.11 9.89
N VAL A 103 9.24 0.76 9.49
CA VAL A 103 10.66 0.69 9.83
C VAL A 103 11.00 1.98 10.54
N LYS A 104 11.43 1.90 11.81
CA LYS A 104 11.78 3.06 12.65
C LYS A 104 10.64 4.10 12.70
N ASP A 105 9.43 3.65 13.01
CA ASP A 105 8.20 4.46 13.12
C ASP A 105 7.72 5.15 11.83
N ALA A 106 8.41 4.98 10.70
CA ALA A 106 7.98 5.45 9.39
C ALA A 106 7.46 4.29 8.53
N PHE A 107 6.42 4.54 7.74
CA PHE A 107 5.94 3.57 6.74
C PHE A 107 6.97 3.42 5.62
N VAL A 108 7.24 2.17 5.21
CA VAL A 108 8.15 1.90 4.07
C VAL A 108 7.56 2.42 2.75
N ARG A 109 6.23 2.55 2.68
CA ARG A 109 5.50 3.04 1.51
C ARG A 109 4.75 4.33 1.86
N PRO A 110 5.00 5.45 1.16
CA PRO A 110 4.29 6.70 1.42
C PRO A 110 2.78 6.54 1.19
N GLU A 111 2.37 5.66 0.28
CA GLU A 111 0.95 5.39 0.02
C GLU A 111 0.22 4.81 1.24
N ALA A 112 0.91 3.98 2.04
CA ALA A 112 0.35 3.42 3.28
C ALA A 112 0.13 4.51 4.33
N GLU A 113 0.99 5.52 4.37
CA GLU A 113 0.86 6.66 5.26
C GLU A 113 -0.33 7.54 4.88
N THR A 114 -0.48 7.89 3.59
CA THR A 114 -1.62 8.69 3.11
C THR A 114 -2.94 7.96 3.34
N LEU A 115 -3.00 6.65 3.09
CA LEU A 115 -4.18 5.84 3.36
C LEU A 115 -4.53 5.81 4.86
N GLU A 116 -3.55 5.69 5.75
CA GLU A 116 -3.81 5.71 7.19
C GLU A 116 -4.28 7.08 7.66
N ARG A 117 -3.70 8.17 7.14
CA ARG A 117 -4.13 9.53 7.45
C ARG A 117 -5.55 9.80 6.97
N LEU A 118 -5.92 9.34 5.78
CA LEU A 118 -7.28 9.42 5.26
C LEU A 118 -8.29 8.64 6.11
N ARG A 119 -7.91 7.43 6.55
CA ARG A 119 -8.71 6.60 7.46
C ARG A 119 -9.01 7.36 8.75
N LEU A 120 -7.96 7.84 9.43
CA LEU A 120 -8.09 8.58 10.69
C LEU A 120 -8.88 9.88 10.55
N ALA A 121 -8.81 10.53 9.38
CA ALA A 121 -9.48 11.81 9.16
C ALA A 121 -10.99 11.65 8.83
N PHE A 122 -11.39 10.62 8.09
CA PHE A 122 -12.74 10.56 7.49
C PHE A 122 -13.49 9.24 7.67
N PHE A 123 -12.79 8.14 7.95
CA PHE A 123 -13.35 6.79 7.96
C PHE A 123 -12.77 5.98 9.12
N ASP A 124 -13.16 6.37 10.34
CA ASP A 124 -12.77 5.72 11.59
C ASP A 124 -13.36 4.31 11.75
N ASP A 125 -14.38 3.98 10.96
CA ASP A 125 -15.06 2.69 10.87
C ASP A 125 -14.27 1.61 10.11
N LEU A 126 -13.19 1.96 9.41
CA LEU A 126 -12.41 0.99 8.63
C LEU A 126 -11.44 0.18 9.50
N GLU A 127 -11.49 -1.13 9.32
CA GLU A 127 -10.69 -2.10 10.06
C GLU A 127 -9.24 -2.10 9.56
N ILE A 128 -8.28 -2.16 10.47
CA ILE A 128 -6.88 -2.40 10.10
C ILE A 128 -6.66 -3.91 10.13
N PRO A 129 -6.18 -4.53 9.04
CA PRO A 129 -5.75 -5.92 9.08
C PRO A 129 -4.72 -6.12 10.18
N ALA A 130 -4.84 -7.21 10.93
CA ALA A 130 -3.78 -7.64 11.82
C ALA A 130 -2.49 -7.79 11.00
N GLU A 131 -1.44 -7.08 11.40
CA GLU A 131 -0.13 -7.21 10.77
C GLU A 131 0.30 -8.67 10.95
N GLU A 132 0.40 -9.43 9.86
CA GLU A 132 1.03 -10.76 9.91
C GLU A 132 2.45 -10.50 10.40
N ALA A 133 2.70 -10.80 11.68
CA ALA A 133 4.02 -10.70 12.28
C ALA A 133 4.99 -11.38 11.31
N PRO A 134 6.06 -10.68 10.88
CA PRO A 134 7.02 -11.30 9.97
C PRO A 134 7.39 -12.64 10.58
N PRO A 135 7.38 -13.75 9.81
CA PRO A 135 7.69 -15.05 10.34
C PRO A 135 8.99 -14.89 11.11
N GLU A 136 8.97 -15.19 12.41
CA GLU A 136 10.17 -15.12 13.23
C GLU A 136 11.23 -15.88 12.43
N VAL A 137 12.25 -15.17 11.99
CA VAL A 137 13.35 -15.80 11.27
C VAL A 137 13.97 -16.68 12.33
N VAL A 138 13.56 -17.95 12.38
CA VAL A 138 14.15 -18.95 13.25
C VAL A 138 15.58 -19.04 12.77
N ARG A 139 16.46 -18.28 13.43
CA ARG A 139 17.90 -18.41 13.26
C ARG A 139 18.20 -19.82 13.70
N GLN A 140 18.35 -20.71 12.73
CA GLN A 140 18.82 -22.06 12.96
C GLN A 140 20.12 -21.92 13.74
N LYS A 141 20.11 -22.32 15.01
CA LYS A 141 21.30 -22.35 15.86
C LYS A 141 22.33 -23.18 15.11
N GLY A 142 23.43 -22.56 14.70
CA GLY A 142 24.53 -23.26 14.04
C GLY A 142 25.01 -24.37 14.96
N PHE A 143 25.21 -25.56 14.40
CA PHE A 143 25.68 -26.78 15.08
C PHE A 143 27.15 -26.69 15.58
N PHE A 144 27.71 -25.48 15.69
CA PHE A 144 29.13 -25.22 15.98
C PHE A 144 29.31 -24.20 17.13
N ASP A 145 28.35 -24.09 18.04
CA ASP A 145 28.46 -23.21 19.22
C ASP A 145 28.75 -24.00 20.53
N ASP A 146 29.23 -25.24 20.41
CA ASP A 146 29.66 -26.10 21.53
C ASP A 146 31.07 -26.66 21.27
N ALA A 147 32.03 -25.78 20.94
CA ALA A 147 33.43 -26.19 20.75
C ALA A 147 34.43 -25.08 21.11
N GLU A 148 34.23 -24.34 22.21
CA GLU A 148 35.32 -23.63 22.88
C GLU A 148 35.02 -23.58 24.38
N GLY A 149 35.59 -24.52 25.13
CA GLY A 149 35.53 -24.47 26.59
C GLY A 149 35.72 -25.77 27.34
N ASP A 150 36.62 -26.66 26.92
CA ASP A 150 37.31 -27.56 27.86
C ASP A 150 38.53 -28.19 27.19
N GLU A 151 39.73 -27.87 27.70
CA GLU A 151 40.96 -28.69 27.66
C GLU A 151 42.18 -27.82 28.04
N SER A 152 42.51 -27.78 29.34
CA SER A 152 43.89 -28.02 29.80
C SER A 152 43.87 -28.24 31.32
N GLU A 153 43.71 -29.50 31.70
CA GLU A 153 44.15 -30.04 33.00
C GLU A 153 45.69 -30.06 33.06
N GLU A 154 46.18 -29.80 34.28
CA GLU A 154 47.41 -30.31 34.91
C GLU A 154 48.80 -29.74 34.54
N ASP A 155 49.46 -29.14 35.53
CA ASP A 155 50.77 -29.51 36.11
C ASP A 155 51.28 -28.32 36.96
N GLU A 156 51.95 -28.40 38.12
CA GLU A 156 52.35 -29.39 39.11
C GLU A 156 52.97 -28.56 40.27
N GLU A 157 52.86 -29.06 41.51
CA GLU A 157 53.59 -28.70 42.76
C GLU A 157 53.69 -27.24 43.29
#